data_AF-A0A7C7LMP0-F1
#
_entry.id   AF-A0A7C7LMP0-F1
#
_cell.length_a   1.000
_cell.length_b   1.000
_cell.length_c   1.000
_cell.angle_alpha   90.00
_cell.angle_beta   90.00
_cell.angle_gamma   90.00
#
_symmetry.space_group_name_H-M   'P 1'
#
loop_
_entity.id
_entity.type
_entity.pdbx_description
1 polymer ?
#
loop_
_entity_poly.entity_id
_entity_poly.type
_entity_poly.pdbx_seq_one_letter_code
_entity_poly.pdbx_strand_id
1 'polypeptide(L)'
;MRRNTTGARYFVNQTDPPKPTHHVPIEGALDLHSFEPRDVCSVVNEYVREAYRVGFEEIRLIHGRGTGTQRGIVQATLERHPLVDTFRDAPESHLGATIATLRRT
;
A
#
# COMPACT_ATOMS: atom_id res chain seq x y z
N MET A 1 -27.57 40.76 -6.28
CA MET A 1 -26.81 41.93 -5.79
C MET A 1 -27.15 42.15 -4.30
N ARG A 2 -26.31 41.68 -3.37
CA ARG A 2 -26.41 42.01 -1.94
C ARG A 2 -25.01 42.36 -1.44
N ARG A 3 -24.90 43.50 -0.74
CA ARG A 3 -23.65 44.13 -0.29
C ARG A 3 -23.34 43.69 1.14
N ASN A 4 -22.09 43.38 1.44
CA ASN A 4 -21.55 43.42 2.79
C ASN A 4 -20.65 44.66 2.96
N THR A 5 -20.77 45.31 4.11
CA THR A 5 -20.02 46.49 4.50
C THR A 5 -18.62 46.08 4.94
N THR A 6 -17.67 46.00 4.01
CA THR A 6 -16.23 46.27 4.15
C THR A 6 -15.58 45.82 2.84
N GLY A 7 -15.07 46.78 2.07
CA GLY A 7 -14.42 46.52 0.80
C GLY A 7 -13.08 45.81 0.99
N ALA A 8 -13.04 44.51 0.69
CA ALA A 8 -11.79 43.81 0.40
C ALA A 8 -12.08 42.64 -0.55
N ARG A 9 -11.47 42.70 -1.74
CA ARG A 9 -11.44 41.60 -2.70
C ARG A 9 -10.38 40.62 -2.21
N TYR A 10 -10.78 39.44 -1.73
CA TYR A 10 -9.83 38.36 -1.44
C TYR A 10 -9.85 37.35 -2.59
N PHE A 11 -8.86 37.45 -3.48
CA PHE A 11 -8.43 36.31 -4.27
C PHE A 11 -7.59 35.43 -3.35
N VAL A 12 -8.18 34.37 -2.80
CA VAL A 12 -7.42 33.33 -2.07
C VAL A 12 -6.87 32.32 -3.08
N ASN A 13 -5.70 32.62 -3.64
CA ASN A 13 -4.76 31.60 -4.07
C ASN A 13 -3.84 31.29 -2.89
N GLN A 14 -4.35 30.54 -1.91
CA GLN A 14 -3.50 29.91 -0.89
C GLN A 14 -3.28 28.47 -1.32
N THR A 15 -2.15 28.20 -1.98
CA THR A 15 -1.62 26.85 -2.04
C THR A 15 -1.14 26.51 -0.63
N ASP A 16 -1.83 25.60 0.05
CA ASP A 16 -1.36 25.07 1.31
C ASP A 16 0.09 24.57 1.13
N PRO A 17 1.00 24.83 2.09
CA PRO A 17 2.35 24.27 2.02
C PRO A 17 2.24 22.74 1.95
N PRO A 18 3.12 22.07 1.17
CA PRO A 18 3.09 20.61 1.08
C PRO A 18 3.21 20.04 2.49
N LYS A 19 2.26 19.17 2.86
CA LYS A 19 2.33 18.47 4.15
C LYS A 19 3.67 17.75 4.24
N PRO A 20 4.38 17.82 5.38
CA PRO A 20 5.66 17.14 5.53
C PRO A 20 5.48 15.64 5.29
N THR A 21 6.28 15.08 4.38
CA THR A 21 6.30 13.65 4.08
C THR A 21 6.82 12.89 5.31
N HIS A 22 6.02 11.96 5.83
CA HIS A 22 6.44 11.09 6.92
C HIS A 22 7.07 9.82 6.34
N HIS A 23 8.35 9.58 6.63
CA HIS A 23 9.06 8.38 6.21
C HIS A 23 8.90 7.30 7.28
N VAL A 24 8.09 6.28 6.99
CA VAL A 24 7.96 5.10 7.85
C VAL A 24 8.94 4.04 7.34
N PRO A 25 9.75 3.42 8.21
CA PRO A 25 10.60 2.29 7.81
C PRO A 25 9.77 1.16 7.20
N ILE A 26 10.31 0.51 6.17
CA ILE A 26 9.71 -0.70 5.60
C ILE A 26 10.06 -1.88 6.52
N GLU A 27 9.03 -2.58 6.98
CA GLU A 27 9.17 -3.83 7.72
C GLU A 27 8.98 -5.02 6.78
N GLY A 28 9.32 -6.24 7.22
CA GLY A 28 9.13 -7.46 6.44
C GLY A 28 7.67 -7.93 6.32
N ALA A 29 6.72 -7.21 6.92
CA ALA A 29 5.30 -7.48 6.80
C ALA A 29 4.48 -6.20 6.54
N LEU A 30 3.38 -6.36 5.80
CA LEU A 30 2.38 -5.33 5.58
C LEU A 30 0.98 -5.86 5.92
N ASP A 31 0.27 -5.12 6.76
CA ASP A 31 -1.15 -5.38 7.07
C ASP A 31 -2.05 -4.64 6.07
N LEU A 32 -2.88 -5.39 5.35
CA LEU A 32 -3.78 -4.90 4.32
C LEU A 32 -5.24 -4.74 4.81
N HIS A 33 -5.57 -5.06 6.06
CA HIS A 33 -6.94 -4.99 6.59
C HIS A 33 -7.55 -3.58 6.51
N SER A 34 -6.72 -2.55 6.60
CA SER A 34 -7.17 -1.15 6.58
C SER A 34 -7.35 -0.59 5.17
N PHE A 35 -7.01 -1.36 4.13
CA PHE A 35 -7.08 -0.91 2.74
C PHE A 35 -8.37 -1.39 2.06
N GLU A 36 -8.96 -0.51 1.27
CA GLU A 36 -10.06 -0.87 0.39
C GLU A 36 -9.56 -1.82 -0.71
N PRO A 37 -10.35 -2.83 -1.13
CA PRO A 37 -9.92 -3.79 -2.15
C PRO A 37 -9.38 -3.16 -3.43
N ARG A 38 -9.97 -2.04 -3.88
CA ARG A 38 -9.53 -1.30 -5.08
C ARG A 38 -8.11 -0.76 -4.98
N ASP A 39 -7.61 -0.52 -3.76
CA ASP A 39 -6.30 0.09 -3.51
C ASP A 39 -5.22 -0.98 -3.25
N VAL A 40 -5.61 -2.22 -2.90
CA VAL A 40 -4.67 -3.29 -2.56
C VAL A 40 -3.65 -3.55 -3.66
N CYS A 41 -4.06 -3.52 -4.93
CA CYS A 41 -3.14 -3.76 -6.05
C CYS A 41 -2.00 -2.73 -6.09
N SER A 42 -2.30 -1.43 -5.99
CA SER A 42 -1.28 -0.38 -6.04
C SER A 42 -0.38 -0.41 -4.80
N VAL A 43 -0.98 -0.64 -3.63
CA VAL A 43 -0.27 -0.76 -2.34
C VAL A 43 0.72 -1.92 -2.37
N VAL A 44 0.30 -3.10 -2.83
CA VAL A 44 1.19 -4.28 -2.92
C VAL A 44 2.33 -4.03 -3.92
N ASN A 45 2.05 -3.44 -5.09
CA ASN A 45 3.09 -3.10 -6.06
C ASN A 45 4.15 -2.16 -5.48
N GLU A 46 3.74 -1.13 -4.74
CA GLU A 46 4.67 -0.18 -4.12
C GLU A 46 5.48 -0.86 -3.01
N TYR A 47 4.80 -1.60 -2.13
CA TYR A 47 5.45 -2.27 -1.02
C TYR A 47 6.49 -3.31 -1.48
N VAL A 48 6.21 -4.10 -2.53
CA VAL A 48 7.19 -5.04 -3.09
C VAL A 48 8.43 -4.31 -3.60
N ARG A 49 8.27 -3.17 -4.29
CA ARG A 49 9.39 -2.36 -4.78
C ARG A 49 10.24 -1.82 -3.63
N GLU A 50 9.60 -1.28 -2.61
CA GLU A 50 10.31 -0.72 -1.45
C GLU A 50 10.98 -1.82 -0.60
N ALA A 51 10.33 -2.96 -0.41
CA ALA A 51 10.92 -4.09 0.29
C ALA A 51 12.13 -4.66 -0.45
N TYR A 52 12.04 -4.79 -1.78
CA TYR A 52 13.17 -5.18 -2.62
C TYR A 52 14.33 -4.17 -2.51
N ARG A 53 14.03 -2.87 -2.56
CA ARG A 53 15.03 -1.79 -2.45
C ARG A 53 15.77 -1.79 -1.11
N VAL A 54 15.08 -2.18 -0.02
CA VAL A 54 15.66 -2.33 1.32
C VAL A 54 16.40 -3.67 1.49
N GLY A 55 16.24 -4.60 0.55
CA GLY A 55 16.98 -5.88 0.53
C GLY A 55 16.29 -7.02 1.26
N PHE A 56 14.97 -6.99 1.43
CA PHE A 56 14.24 -8.14 1.95
C PHE A 56 14.26 -9.30 0.94
N GLU A 57 14.52 -10.52 1.42
CA GLU A 57 14.42 -11.74 0.60
C GLU A 57 13.03 -12.37 0.67
N GLU A 58 12.30 -12.16 1.76
CA GLU A 58 10.94 -12.65 1.99
C GLU A 58 10.10 -11.57 2.67
N ILE A 59 8.86 -11.41 2.22
CA ILE A 59 7.87 -10.50 2.82
C ILE A 59 6.54 -11.20 3.09
N ARG A 60 5.77 -10.67 4.05
CA ARG A 60 4.43 -11.15 4.42
C ARG A 60 3.36 -10.10 4.14
N LEU A 61 2.34 -10.48 3.36
CA LEU A 61 1.18 -9.64 3.08
C LEU A 61 -0.04 -10.21 3.80
N ILE A 62 -0.50 -9.52 4.85
CA ILE A 62 -1.59 -9.96 5.72
C ILE A 62 -2.90 -9.36 5.21
N HIS A 63 -3.80 -10.18 4.68
CA HIS A 63 -5.01 -9.73 3.96
C HIS A 63 -6.33 -10.18 4.60
N GLY A 64 -6.27 -10.78 5.79
CA GLY A 64 -7.47 -11.26 6.48
C GLY A 64 -7.98 -12.62 5.97
N ARG A 65 -8.95 -13.17 6.70
CA ARG A 65 -9.66 -14.42 6.41
C ARG A 65 -11.04 -14.22 5.77
N GLY A 66 -11.31 -13.02 5.23
CA GLY A 66 -12.64 -12.65 4.70
C GLY A 66 -13.09 -13.50 3.50
N THR A 67 -13.86 -12.93 2.59
CA THR A 67 -14.36 -13.62 1.38
C THR A 67 -13.27 -14.07 0.38
N GLY A 68 -11.99 -13.82 0.68
CA GLY A 68 -10.87 -14.11 -0.21
C GLY A 68 -10.60 -13.03 -1.27
N THR A 69 -11.37 -11.93 -1.29
CA THR A 69 -11.20 -10.85 -2.28
C THR A 69 -9.80 -10.25 -2.25
N GLN A 70 -9.34 -9.78 -1.08
CA GLN A 70 -7.99 -9.20 -0.98
C GLN A 70 -6.89 -10.25 -1.26
N ARG A 71 -7.05 -11.49 -0.80
CA ARG A 71 -6.15 -12.61 -1.13
C ARG A 71 -5.98 -12.78 -2.64
N GLY A 72 -7.09 -12.81 -3.39
CA GLY A 72 -7.06 -12.94 -4.84
C GLY A 72 -6.36 -11.77 -5.52
N ILE A 73 -6.58 -10.54 -5.05
CA ILE A 73 -5.89 -9.34 -5.57
C ILE A 73 -4.39 -9.43 -5.29
N VAL A 74 -4.00 -9.74 -4.04
CA VAL A 74 -2.59 -9.91 -3.65
C VAL A 74 -1.90 -10.93 -4.55
N GLN A 75 -2.45 -12.13 -4.71
CA GLN A 75 -1.84 -13.19 -5.50
C GLN A 75 -1.75 -12.83 -6.99
N ALA A 76 -2.80 -12.23 -7.57
CA ALA A 76 -2.77 -11.78 -8.96
C ALA A 76 -1.76 -10.64 -9.20
N THR A 77 -1.56 -9.77 -8.21
CA THR A 77 -0.52 -8.73 -8.27
C THR A 77 0.87 -9.35 -8.19
N LEU A 78 1.11 -10.26 -7.25
CA LEU A 78 2.42 -10.93 -7.08
C LEU A 78 2.82 -11.76 -8.30
N GLU A 79 1.88 -12.50 -8.89
CA GLU A 79 2.10 -13.31 -10.09
C GLU A 79 2.65 -12.50 -11.28
N ARG A 80 2.30 -11.22 -11.36
CA ARG A 80 2.72 -10.32 -12.46
C ARG A 80 3.89 -9.42 -12.09
N HIS A 81 4.34 -9.43 -10.84
CA HIS A 81 5.33 -8.47 -10.36
C HIS A 81 6.76 -8.93 -10.69
N PRO A 82 7.57 -8.14 -11.44
CA PRO A 82 8.87 -8.61 -11.96
C PRO A 82 9.90 -8.92 -10.86
N LEU A 83 9.77 -8.29 -9.69
CA LEU A 83 10.67 -8.48 -8.53
C LEU A 83 10.31 -9.68 -7.65
N VAL A 84 9.17 -10.33 -7.89
CA VAL A 84 8.75 -11.52 -7.13
C VAL A 84 9.33 -12.75 -7.81
N ASP A 85 9.86 -13.68 -7.00
CA ASP A 85 10.36 -14.96 -7.47
C ASP A 85 9.30 -16.06 -7.30
N THR A 86 8.80 -16.24 -6.07
CA THR A 86 7.70 -17.18 -5.78
C THR A 86 6.77 -16.60 -4.71
N PHE A 87 5.57 -17.16 -4.59
CA PHE A 87 4.68 -16.86 -3.46
C PHE A 87 3.86 -18.07 -3.07
N ARG A 88 3.42 -18.09 -1.81
CA ARG A 88 2.59 -19.15 -1.23
C ARG A 88 1.64 -18.58 -0.20
N ASP A 89 0.51 -19.24 0.00
CA ASP A 89 -0.28 -18.99 1.21
C ASP A 89 0.53 -19.35 2.45
N ALA A 90 0.31 -18.59 3.53
CA ALA A 90 0.74 -18.95 4.89
C ALA A 90 -0.50 -19.18 5.77
N PRO A 91 -1.20 -20.33 5.59
CA PRO A 91 -2.43 -20.64 6.32
C PRO A 91 -2.21 -20.82 7.82
N GLU A 92 -0.98 -21.06 8.27
CA GLU A 92 -0.59 -21.08 9.68
C GLU A 92 -0.77 -19.71 10.36
N SER A 93 -0.88 -18.63 9.59
CA SER A 93 -1.26 -17.33 10.13
C SER A 93 -2.75 -17.30 10.43
N HIS A 94 -3.12 -17.17 11.70
CA HIS A 94 -4.51 -16.93 12.13
C HIS A 94 -5.15 -15.70 11.46
N LEU A 95 -4.35 -14.82 10.86
CA LEU A 95 -4.78 -13.60 10.18
C LEU A 95 -5.04 -13.80 8.69
N GLY A 96 -4.57 -14.87 8.05
CA GLY A 96 -4.62 -15.03 6.59
C GLY A 96 -3.58 -14.16 5.88
N ALA A 97 -2.57 -14.80 5.29
CA ALA A 97 -1.46 -14.09 4.66
C ALA A 97 -0.92 -14.83 3.42
N THR A 98 -0.29 -14.05 2.55
CA THR A 98 0.56 -14.56 1.46
C THR A 98 2.01 -14.21 1.76
N ILE A 99 2.91 -15.18 1.61
CA ILE A 99 4.35 -14.99 1.71
C ILE A 99 4.92 -14.92 0.30
N ALA A 100 5.69 -13.88 0.01
CA ALA A 100 6.37 -13.72 -1.26
C ALA A 100 7.89 -13.72 -1.05
N THR A 101 8.60 -14.50 -1.84
CA THR A 101 10.06 -14.40 -1.96
C THR A 101 10.41 -13.44 -3.07
N LEU A 102 11.38 -12.56 -2.81
CA LEU A 102 11.83 -11.56 -3.75
C LEU A 102 13.09 -12.06 -4.48
N ARG A 103 13.28 -11.61 -5.72
CA ARG A 103 14.50 -11.92 -6.47
C ARG A 103 15.72 -11.35 -5.74
N ARG A 104 16.87 -11.99 -5.90
CA ARG A 104 18.13 -11.41 -5.44
C ARG A 104 18.58 -10.30 -6.39
N THR A 105 18.98 -9.16 -5.83
CA THR A 105 19.74 -8.10 -6.50
C THR A 105 21.09 -8.58 -6.99
#